data_AF-A0AAW9D404-F1
#
_entry.id   AF-A0AAW9D404-F1
#
_cell.length_a   1.000
_cell.length_b   1.000
_cell.length_c   1.000
_cell.angle_alpha   90.00
_cell.angle_beta   90.00
_cell.angle_gamma   90.00
#
_symmetry.space_group_name_H-M   'P 1'
#
loop_
_entity.id
_entity.type
_entity.pdbx_description
1 polymer ?
#
loop_
_entity_poly.entity_id
_entity_poly.type
_entity_poly.pdbx_seq_one_letter_code
_entity_poly.pdbx_strand_id
1 'polypeptide(L)'
;MAQKFAAHDSKNLITAFYDSVDSPVPAGATCIEITDEQWKMLLDGESRGKRMAINDSGVPVLLDPPPPTVEQIVMSNTAMRDRLLERASVALAPLQTAIMLNDATDSEARQARAWIAYTRAVKGIDLTRHEPTWPEQPEIAGERNASTRR
;
A
#
# COMPACT_ATOMS: atom_id res chain seq x y z
N MET A 1 9.86 -35.22 -15.41
CA MET A 1 9.40 -34.03 -14.66
C MET A 1 8.81 -34.53 -13.37
N ALA A 2 9.14 -33.91 -12.23
CA ALA A 2 8.56 -34.30 -10.95
C ALA A 2 7.10 -33.84 -10.91
N GLN A 3 6.18 -34.71 -10.47
CA GLN A 3 4.78 -34.32 -10.31
C GLN A 3 4.68 -33.27 -9.20
N LYS A 4 3.96 -32.18 -9.45
CA LYS A 4 3.75 -31.09 -8.48
C LYS A 4 2.45 -31.29 -7.72
N PHE A 5 2.45 -30.90 -6.46
CA PHE A 5 1.30 -30.96 -5.57
C PHE A 5 1.12 -29.64 -4.84
N ALA A 6 -0.14 -29.22 -4.66
CA ALA A 6 -0.50 -28.09 -3.79
C ALA A 6 -1.21 -28.61 -2.55
N ALA A 7 -0.67 -28.30 -1.38
CA ALA A 7 -1.34 -28.55 -0.11
C ALA A 7 -2.27 -27.39 0.24
N HIS A 8 -3.40 -27.70 0.86
CA HIS A 8 -4.39 -26.70 1.23
C HIS A 8 -4.95 -26.92 2.64
N ASP A 9 -5.52 -25.85 3.20
CA ASP A 9 -6.20 -25.89 4.49
C ASP A 9 -7.69 -26.28 4.36
N SER A 10 -8.40 -26.26 5.49
CA SER A 10 -9.85 -26.54 5.57
C SER A 10 -10.73 -25.52 4.84
N LYS A 11 -10.18 -24.38 4.41
CA LYS A 11 -10.85 -23.34 3.62
C LYS A 11 -10.42 -23.37 2.16
N ASN A 12 -9.76 -24.45 1.73
CA ASN A 12 -9.20 -24.62 0.39
C ASN A 12 -8.15 -23.57 0.01
N LEU A 13 -7.53 -22.88 0.98
CA LEU A 13 -6.41 -21.99 0.69
C LEU A 13 -5.14 -22.80 0.58
N ILE A 14 -4.37 -22.59 -0.50
CA ILE A 14 -3.11 -23.28 -0.73
C ILE A 14 -2.05 -22.71 0.23
N THR A 15 -1.40 -23.59 0.97
CA THR A 15 -0.45 -23.23 2.05
C THR A 15 0.98 -23.70 1.78
N ALA A 16 1.16 -24.73 0.93
CA ALA A 16 2.47 -25.25 0.59
C ALA A 16 2.46 -25.94 -0.79
N PHE A 17 3.65 -26.07 -1.37
CA PHE A 17 3.90 -26.86 -2.57
C PHE A 17 4.85 -28.01 -2.27
N TYR A 18 4.61 -29.14 -2.93
CA TYR A 18 5.40 -30.36 -2.83
C TYR A 18 5.68 -30.91 -4.22
N ASP A 19 6.66 -31.80 -4.33
CA ASP A 19 6.88 -32.57 -5.55
C ASP A 19 7.30 -34.01 -5.27
N SER A 20 7.19 -34.87 -6.28
CA SER A 20 7.42 -36.29 -6.12
C SER A 20 8.88 -36.70 -5.89
N VAL A 21 9.86 -35.79 -5.98
CA VAL A 21 11.30 -36.13 -5.99
C VAL A 21 12.06 -35.45 -4.86
N ASP A 22 12.02 -34.13 -4.80
CA ASP A 22 12.81 -33.31 -3.89
C ASP A 22 12.06 -33.00 -2.59
N SER A 23 10.73 -32.97 -2.63
CA SER A 23 9.90 -32.61 -1.47
C SER A 23 8.58 -33.40 -1.46
N PRO A 24 8.61 -34.71 -1.14
CA PRO A 24 7.43 -35.54 -1.16
C PRO A 24 6.37 -35.08 -0.16
N VAL A 25 5.10 -35.33 -0.48
CA VAL A 25 3.96 -34.95 0.36
C VAL A 25 4.04 -35.63 1.73
N PRO A 26 4.05 -34.87 2.84
CA PRO A 26 4.09 -35.44 4.18
C PRO A 26 2.77 -36.13 4.53
N ALA A 27 2.86 -37.17 5.37
CA ALA A 27 1.69 -37.93 5.81
C ALA A 27 0.70 -37.03 6.57
N GLY A 28 -0.56 -37.01 6.11
CA GLY A 28 -1.64 -36.21 6.71
C GLY A 28 -1.86 -34.83 6.07
N ALA A 29 -1.02 -34.41 5.13
CA ALA A 29 -1.30 -33.23 4.33
C ALA A 29 -2.41 -33.50 3.31
N THR A 30 -3.35 -32.55 3.19
CA THR A 30 -4.39 -32.61 2.16
C THR A 30 -3.86 -31.88 0.92
N CYS A 31 -3.63 -32.63 -0.15
CA CYS A 31 -2.99 -32.13 -1.36
C CYS A 31 -3.78 -32.48 -2.61
N ILE A 32 -3.66 -31.63 -3.64
CA ILE A 32 -4.10 -31.91 -5.00
C ILE A 32 -2.90 -31.96 -5.94
N GLU A 33 -3.00 -32.75 -7.00
CA GLU A 33 -2.04 -32.69 -8.11
C GLU A 33 -2.26 -31.42 -8.93
N ILE A 34 -1.16 -30.76 -9.29
CA ILE A 34 -1.17 -29.58 -10.15
C ILE A 34 -0.16 -29.75 -11.28
N THR A 35 -0.40 -29.10 -12.41
CA THR A 35 0.59 -29.05 -13.50
C THR A 35 1.70 -28.04 -13.20
N ASP A 36 2.82 -28.14 -13.92
CA ASP A 36 3.91 -27.17 -13.83
C ASP A 36 3.44 -25.75 -14.22
N GLU A 37 2.50 -25.63 -15.16
CA GLU A 37 1.89 -24.36 -15.56
C GLU A 37 1.02 -23.78 -14.45
N GLN A 38 0.19 -24.61 -13.81
CA GLN A 38 -0.62 -24.19 -12.66
C GLN A 38 0.27 -23.76 -11.50
N TRP A 39 1.34 -24.51 -11.21
CA TRP A 39 2.32 -24.16 -10.21
C TRP A 39 2.96 -22.79 -10.48
N LYS A 40 3.44 -22.54 -11.71
CA LYS A 40 3.99 -21.24 -12.11
C LYS A 40 2.97 -20.11 -12.02
N MET A 41 1.73 -20.35 -12.46
CA MET A 41 0.62 -19.39 -12.40
C MET A 41 0.32 -18.99 -10.96
N LEU A 42 0.31 -19.95 -10.04
CA LEU A 42 0.07 -19.72 -8.62
C LEU A 42 1.19 -18.88 -7.99
N LEU A 43 2.46 -19.22 -8.23
CA LEU A 43 3.61 -18.45 -7.73
C LEU A 43 3.65 -17.02 -8.29
N ASP A 44 3.37 -16.84 -9.58
CA ASP A 44 3.25 -15.52 -10.20
C ASP A 44 2.08 -14.73 -9.60
N GLY A 45 0.96 -15.37 -9.30
CA GLY A 45 -0.17 -14.77 -8.59
C GLY A 45 0.17 -14.32 -7.17
N GLU A 46 0.81 -15.20 -6.38
CA GLU A 46 1.24 -14.91 -5.01
C GLU A 46 2.23 -13.73 -4.98
N SER A 47 3.17 -13.68 -5.92
CA SER A 47 4.12 -12.56 -6.05
C SER A 47 3.44 -11.20 -6.31
N ARG A 48 2.21 -11.21 -6.84
CA ARG A 48 1.35 -10.04 -7.08
C ARG A 48 0.36 -9.78 -5.93
N GLY A 49 0.50 -10.48 -4.81
CA GLY A 49 -0.32 -10.32 -3.61
C GLY A 49 -1.68 -11.03 -3.69
N LYS A 50 -1.89 -11.91 -4.67
CA LYS A 50 -3.10 -12.75 -4.73
C LYS A 50 -2.99 -13.92 -3.76
N ARG A 51 -4.14 -14.42 -3.32
CA ARG A 51 -4.23 -15.63 -2.51
C ARG A 51 -4.46 -16.83 -3.41
N MET A 52 -3.76 -17.92 -3.13
CA MET A 52 -3.90 -19.16 -3.86
C MET A 52 -4.97 -20.02 -3.18
N ALA A 53 -5.91 -20.55 -3.94
CA ALA A 53 -6.99 -21.37 -3.42
C ALA A 53 -7.37 -22.48 -4.40
N ILE A 54 -8.18 -23.43 -3.93
CA ILE A 54 -8.78 -24.49 -4.74
C ILE A 54 -10.28 -24.22 -4.78
N ASN A 55 -10.84 -24.17 -5.98
CA ASN A 55 -12.29 -24.00 -6.16
C ASN A 55 -13.05 -25.31 -5.92
N ASP A 56 -14.38 -25.25 -5.93
CA ASP A 56 -15.24 -26.42 -5.67
C ASP A 56 -15.06 -27.56 -6.70
N SER A 57 -14.47 -27.26 -7.86
CA SER A 57 -14.14 -28.25 -8.89
C SER A 57 -12.75 -28.88 -8.72
N GLY A 58 -12.03 -28.57 -7.63
CA GLY A 58 -10.68 -29.08 -7.38
C GLY A 58 -9.59 -28.40 -8.21
N VAL A 59 -9.87 -27.25 -8.83
CA VAL A 59 -8.92 -26.53 -9.69
C VAL A 59 -8.26 -25.39 -8.90
N PRO A 60 -6.93 -25.26 -8.97
CA PRO A 60 -6.22 -24.14 -8.37
C PRO A 60 -6.59 -22.81 -9.05
N VAL A 61 -6.92 -21.81 -8.25
CA VAL A 61 -7.34 -20.48 -8.66
C VAL A 61 -6.64 -19.41 -7.83
N LEU A 62 -6.56 -18.21 -8.39
CA LEU A 62 -6.07 -17.02 -7.70
C LEU A 62 -7.26 -16.16 -7.27
N LEU A 63 -7.31 -15.87 -5.97
CA LEU A 63 -8.28 -14.98 -5.36
C LEU A 63 -7.62 -13.64 -5.06
N ASP A 64 -8.38 -12.56 -5.20
CA ASP A 64 -7.90 -11.27 -4.71
C ASP A 64 -7.79 -11.29 -3.17
N PRO A 65 -6.87 -10.52 -2.59
CA PRO A 65 -6.82 -10.34 -1.14
C PRO A 65 -8.17 -9.78 -0.65
N PRO A 66 -8.58 -10.10 0.58
CA PRO A 66 -9.78 -9.51 1.13
C PRO A 66 -9.64 -7.98 1.17
N PRO A 67 -10.73 -7.22 1.03
CA PRO A 67 -10.68 -5.79 1.23
C PRO A 67 -10.16 -5.48 2.65
N PRO A 68 -9.44 -4.36 2.83
CA PRO A 68 -8.91 -4.00 4.14
C PRO A 68 -10.04 -3.76 5.14
N THR A 69 -9.79 -4.06 6.41
CA THR A 69 -10.75 -3.75 7.48
C THR A 69 -10.83 -2.26 7.74
N VAL A 70 -11.90 -1.81 8.40
CA VAL A 70 -12.04 -0.40 8.80
C VAL A 70 -10.87 0.03 9.69
N GLU A 71 -10.38 -0.81 10.60
CA GLU A 71 -9.20 -0.48 11.41
C GLU A 71 -7.94 -0.34 10.55
N GLN A 72 -7.74 -1.22 9.57
CA GLN A 72 -6.60 -1.13 8.64
C GLN A 72 -6.66 0.14 7.78
N ILE A 73 -7.86 0.52 7.32
CA ILE A 73 -8.09 1.77 6.58
C ILE A 73 -7.73 2.98 7.46
N VAL A 74 -8.27 3.04 8.68
CA VAL A 74 -8.01 4.13 9.62
C VAL A 74 -6.53 4.22 9.97
N MET A 75 -5.87 3.09 10.19
CA MET A 75 -4.43 3.04 10.48
C MET A 75 -3.60 3.58 9.31
N SER A 76 -3.87 3.11 8.08
CA SER A 76 -3.18 3.57 6.87
C SER A 76 -3.38 5.07 6.63
N ASN A 77 -4.64 5.53 6.72
CA ASN A 77 -4.99 6.93 6.53
C ASN A 77 -4.40 7.83 7.63
N THR A 78 -4.32 7.36 8.87
CA THR A 78 -3.67 8.08 9.98
C THR A 78 -2.17 8.26 9.70
N ALA A 79 -1.49 7.20 9.29
CA ALA A 79 -0.07 7.27 8.94
C ALA A 79 0.20 8.24 7.78
N MET A 80 -0.69 8.27 6.77
CA MET A 80 -0.60 9.22 5.66
C MET A 80 -0.81 10.66 6.14
N ARG A 81 -1.88 10.92 6.92
CA ARG A 81 -2.16 12.24 7.51
C ARG A 81 -0.96 12.77 8.29
N ASP A 82 -0.36 11.94 9.13
CA ASP A 82 0.74 12.35 9.99
C ASP A 82 1.99 12.71 9.18
N ARG A 83 2.31 11.93 8.12
CA ARG A 83 3.39 12.28 7.16
C ARG A 83 3.14 13.61 6.45
N LEU A 84 1.91 13.86 6.01
CA LEU A 84 1.56 15.11 5.33
C LEU A 84 1.66 16.32 6.27
N LEU A 85 1.28 16.15 7.54
CA LEU A 85 1.39 17.19 8.57
C LEU A 85 2.85 17.45 8.97
N GLU A 86 3.68 16.40 9.06
CA GLU A 86 5.12 16.53 9.30
C GLU A 86 5.79 17.36 8.19
N ARG A 87 5.52 17.01 6.93
CA ARG A 87 6.04 17.75 5.76
C ARG A 87 5.59 19.22 5.78
N ALA A 88 4.34 19.49 6.14
CA ALA A 88 3.85 20.85 6.29
C ALA A 88 4.53 21.61 7.44
N SER A 89 4.83 20.93 8.55
CA SER A 89 5.59 21.51 9.66
C SER A 89 7.00 21.94 9.23
N VAL A 90 7.68 21.10 8.45
CA VAL A 90 9.01 21.42 7.90
C VAL A 90 8.96 22.65 6.99
N ALA A 91 7.94 22.76 6.13
CA ALA A 91 7.77 23.91 5.24
C ALA A 91 7.38 25.19 5.98
N LEU A 92 6.56 25.09 7.03
CA LEU A 92 6.09 26.24 7.81
C LEU A 92 7.18 26.83 8.71
N ALA A 93 8.11 26.03 9.22
CA ALA A 93 9.12 26.48 10.19
C ALA A 93 9.92 27.72 9.73
N PRO A 94 10.55 27.77 8.54
CA PRO A 94 11.26 28.96 8.08
C PRO A 94 10.33 30.14 7.81
N LEU A 95 9.14 29.90 7.25
CA LEU A 95 8.17 30.95 6.93
C LEU A 95 7.64 31.62 8.21
N GLN A 96 7.36 30.84 9.24
CA GLN A 96 6.94 31.34 10.55
C GLN A 96 8.06 32.11 11.23
N THR A 97 9.30 31.64 11.13
CA THR A 97 10.47 32.37 11.64
C THR A 97 10.58 33.75 10.99
N ALA A 98 10.45 33.84 9.66
CA ALA A 98 10.52 35.12 8.95
C ALA A 98 9.37 36.07 9.33
N ILE A 99 8.16 35.53 9.52
CA ILE A 99 7.01 36.32 10.00
C ILE A 99 7.28 36.84 11.42
N MET A 100 7.84 36.02 12.30
CA MET A 100 8.17 36.40 13.69
C MET A 100 9.28 37.47 13.75
N LEU A 101 10.25 37.42 12.84
CA LEU A 101 11.31 38.43 12.72
C LEU A 101 10.86 39.70 11.99
N ASN A 102 9.62 39.72 11.47
CA ASN A 102 9.07 40.81 10.68
C ASN A 102 9.92 41.13 9.42
N ASP A 103 10.58 40.11 8.86
CA ASP A 103 11.38 40.18 7.63
C ASP A 103 10.79 39.34 6.48
N ALA A 104 9.67 38.65 6.72
CA ALA A 104 8.95 37.90 5.70
C ALA A 104 8.50 38.78 4.53
N THR A 105 8.80 38.31 3.32
CA THR A 105 8.26 38.86 2.08
C THR A 105 6.77 38.57 1.93
N ASP A 106 6.07 39.33 1.09
CA ASP A 106 4.67 39.05 0.74
C ASP A 106 4.48 37.64 0.16
N SER A 107 5.49 37.11 -0.52
CA SER A 107 5.48 35.75 -1.07
C SER A 107 5.53 34.69 0.03
N GLU A 108 6.40 34.86 1.01
CA GLU A 108 6.51 33.95 2.16
C GLU A 108 5.25 33.99 3.03
N ALA A 109 4.69 35.18 3.25
CA ALA A 109 3.42 35.33 3.96
C ALA A 109 2.26 34.63 3.25
N ARG A 110 2.18 34.71 1.90
CA ARG A 110 1.19 33.95 1.11
C ARG A 110 1.41 32.45 1.21
N GLN A 111 2.64 31.98 1.14
CA GLN A 111 2.96 30.56 1.28
C GLN A 111 2.62 30.03 2.67
N ALA A 112 2.94 30.77 3.74
CA ALA A 112 2.57 30.38 5.10
C ALA A 112 1.06 30.18 5.23
N ARG A 113 0.26 31.08 4.64
CA ARG A 113 -1.20 30.95 4.59
C ARG A 113 -1.65 29.72 3.81
N ALA A 114 -1.03 29.43 2.67
CA ALA A 114 -1.33 28.24 1.87
C ALA A 114 -1.04 26.94 2.64
N TRP A 115 0.11 26.85 3.31
CA TRP A 115 0.47 25.71 4.15
C TRP A 115 -0.45 25.55 5.36
N ILE A 116 -0.87 26.65 6.01
CA ILE A 116 -1.86 26.59 7.09
C ILE A 116 -3.20 26.07 6.56
N ALA A 117 -3.67 26.56 5.41
CA ALA A 117 -4.91 26.08 4.78
C ALA A 117 -4.81 24.57 4.44
N TYR A 118 -3.68 24.14 3.89
CA TYR A 118 -3.38 22.74 3.61
C TYR A 118 -3.45 21.85 4.87
N THR A 119 -2.79 22.24 5.97
CA THR A 119 -2.86 21.44 7.22
C THR A 119 -4.28 21.31 7.77
N ARG A 120 -5.11 22.35 7.62
CA ARG A 120 -6.53 22.30 8.01
C ARG A 120 -7.32 21.34 7.12
N ALA A 121 -7.08 21.38 5.80
CA ALA A 121 -7.69 20.45 4.85
C ALA A 121 -7.30 19.00 5.16
N VAL A 122 -6.01 18.71 5.40
CA VAL A 122 -5.51 17.38 5.77
C VAL A 122 -6.15 16.88 7.06
N LYS A 123 -6.30 17.73 8.09
CA LYS A 123 -6.94 17.36 9.37
C LYS A 123 -8.45 17.12 9.23
N GLY A 124 -9.08 17.67 8.20
CA GLY A 124 -10.51 17.50 7.94
C GLY A 124 -10.87 16.23 7.17
N ILE A 125 -9.89 15.43 6.73
CA ILE A 125 -10.13 14.19 5.99
C ILE A 125 -10.76 13.12 6.89
N ASP A 126 -11.84 12.50 6.40
CA ASP A 126 -12.44 11.31 7.01
C ASP A 126 -11.52 10.10 6.82
N LEU A 127 -10.92 9.64 7.92
CA LEU A 127 -9.96 8.55 7.92
C LEU A 127 -10.62 7.16 7.83
N THR A 128 -11.95 7.07 7.91
CA THR A 128 -12.68 5.81 7.78
C THR A 128 -12.95 5.43 6.32
N ARG A 129 -12.81 6.40 5.41
CA ARG A 129 -13.01 6.20 3.97
C ARG A 129 -11.86 5.42 3.37
N HIS A 130 -12.17 4.39 2.58
CA HIS A 130 -11.19 3.73 1.73
C HIS A 130 -10.70 4.71 0.65
N GLU A 131 -9.38 4.89 0.54
CA GLU A 131 -8.73 5.79 -0.43
C GLU A 131 -9.33 7.22 -0.43
N PRO A 132 -9.16 7.98 0.66
CA PRO A 132 -9.64 9.36 0.69
C PRO A 132 -8.82 10.25 -0.26
N THR A 133 -9.46 11.27 -0.81
CA THR A 133 -8.77 12.27 -1.64
C THR A 133 -7.99 13.23 -0.73
N TRP A 134 -6.67 13.13 -0.76
CA TRP A 134 -5.79 14.04 -0.02
C TRP A 134 -5.69 15.40 -0.73
N PRO A 135 -5.63 16.52 0.01
CA PRO A 135 -5.43 17.83 -0.59
C PRO A 135 -4.07 17.92 -1.29
N GLU A 136 -3.99 18.74 -2.33
CA GLU A 136 -2.72 19.01 -3.03
C GLU A 136 -1.78 19.85 -2.17
N GLN A 137 -0.50 19.50 -2.23
CA GLN A 137 0.54 20.16 -1.45
C GLN A 137 0.88 21.55 -2.06
N PRO A 138 1.01 22.61 -1.24
CA PRO A 138 1.51 23.90 -1.72
C PRO A 138 2.98 23.83 -2.15
N GLU A 139 3.41 24.70 -3.06
CA GLU A 139 4.82 24.82 -3.45
C GLU A 139 5.69 25.32 -2.28
N ILE A 140 6.91 24.78 -2.17
CA ILE A 140 7.95 25.27 -1.25
C ILE A 140 8.77 26.34 -1.97
N ALA A 141 8.83 27.58 -1.46
CA ALA A 141 9.77 28.57 -2.00
C ALA A 141 11.21 28.08 -1.87
N GLY A 142 11.82 27.83 -3.02
CA GLY A 142 13.20 27.34 -3.12
C GLY A 142 13.37 26.23 -4.16
N GLU A 143 12.32 25.46 -4.45
CA GLU A 143 12.34 24.45 -5.52
C GLU A 143 12.02 25.10 -6.88
N ARG A 144 12.88 26.03 -7.34
CA ARG A 144 12.87 26.43 -8.75
C ARG A 144 13.47 25.31 -9.60
N ASN A 145 12.65 24.73 -10.49
CA ASN A 145 13.05 23.99 -11.70
C ASN A 145 13.87 22.70 -11.52
N ALA A 146 13.19 21.57 -11.27
CA ALA A 146 13.71 20.25 -11.67
C ALA A 146 12.79 19.49 -12.64
N SER A 147 11.61 20.02 -12.98
CA SER A 147 10.61 19.29 -13.79
C SER A 147 10.55 19.68 -15.27
N THR A 148 11.47 20.52 -15.75
CA THR A 148 11.61 20.82 -17.20
C THR A 148 12.93 20.30 -17.74
N ARG A 149 13.07 18.99 -17.83
CA ARG A 149 13.87 18.34 -18.89
C ARG A 149 13.09 17.14 -19.42
N ARG A 150 12.34 17.39 -20.50
CA ARG A 150 12.01 16.36 -21.49
C ARG A 150 13.26 16.01 -22.28
#